data_AF-A0A6D1A7T2-F1
#
_entry.id   AF-A0A6D1A7T2-F1
#
_cell.length_a   1.000
_cell.length_b   1.000
_cell.length_c   1.000
_cell.angle_alpha   90.00
_cell.angle_beta   90.00
_cell.angle_gamma   90.00
#
_symmetry.space_group_name_H-M   'P 1'
#
loop_
_entity.id
_entity.type
_entity.pdbx_description
1 polymer ?
#
loop_
_entity_poly.entity_id
_entity_poly.type
_entity_poly.pdbx_seq_one_letter_code
_entity_poly.pdbx_strand_id
1 'polypeptide(L)'
;GKKPSVGGYQSTLESDVANVQNRLFKNKNGAITSFQTVFLPMDDLSDPSAVAVFNHLDGNLVLSRDQAAKGILPAFDPLASSSNSVDETIIGKK
;
A
#
# COMPACT_ATOMS: atom_id res chain seq x y z
N GLY A 1 -28.38 6.46 -9.31
CA GLY A 1 -26.91 6.60 -9.21
C GLY A 1 -26.47 6.20 -7.82
N LYS A 2 -25.35 5.48 -7.67
CA LYS A 2 -24.78 5.17 -6.34
C LYS A 2 -24.37 6.49 -5.67
N LYS A 3 -24.69 6.67 -4.39
CA LYS A 3 -24.29 7.88 -3.65
C LYS A 3 -22.76 7.96 -3.58
N PRO A 4 -22.13 9.11 -3.86
CA PRO A 4 -20.69 9.28 -3.66
C PRO A 4 -20.35 9.21 -2.17
N SER A 5 -19.18 8.66 -1.88
CA SER A 5 -18.54 8.64 -0.56
C SER A 5 -17.68 9.89 -0.36
N VAL A 6 -16.90 9.90 0.73
CA VAL A 6 -15.85 10.89 1.02
C VAL A 6 -14.94 11.06 -0.20
N GLY A 7 -14.60 12.31 -0.54
CA GLY A 7 -13.65 12.62 -1.62
C GLY A 7 -14.16 12.39 -3.06
N GLY A 8 -15.45 12.06 -3.25
CA GLY A 8 -16.01 11.83 -4.59
C GLY A 8 -15.84 10.39 -5.10
N TYR A 9 -15.31 9.50 -4.28
CA TYR A 9 -15.19 8.07 -4.60
C TYR A 9 -16.53 7.33 -4.50
N GLN A 10 -16.59 6.14 -5.08
CA GLN A 10 -17.74 5.26 -4.94
C GLN A 10 -17.93 4.77 -3.49
N SER A 11 -19.17 4.61 -3.05
CA SER A 11 -19.48 4.10 -1.69
C SER A 11 -19.04 2.65 -1.47
N THR A 12 -18.73 1.89 -2.53
CA THR A 12 -18.28 0.50 -2.48
C THR A 12 -16.76 0.37 -2.60
N LEU A 13 -16.00 1.47 -2.53
CA LEU A 13 -14.55 1.48 -2.77
C LEU A 13 -13.81 0.43 -1.96
N GLU A 14 -13.99 0.42 -0.64
CA GLU A 14 -13.34 -0.55 0.25
C GLU A 14 -13.70 -1.99 -0.11
N SER A 15 -14.99 -2.25 -0.35
CA SER A 15 -15.49 -3.59 -0.69
C SER A 15 -14.90 -4.10 -2.01
N ASP A 16 -14.84 -3.23 -3.01
CA ASP A 16 -14.35 -3.57 -4.35
C ASP A 16 -12.84 -3.82 -4.34
N VAL A 17 -12.07 -3.03 -3.59
CA VAL A 17 -10.65 -3.26 -3.36
C VAL A 17 -10.43 -4.58 -2.62
N ALA A 18 -11.17 -4.82 -1.53
CA ALA A 18 -11.05 -6.04 -0.72
C ALA A 18 -11.33 -7.30 -1.54
N ASN A 19 -12.34 -7.27 -2.43
CA ASN A 19 -12.68 -8.41 -3.30
C ASN A 19 -11.52 -8.85 -4.20
N VAL A 20 -10.65 -7.93 -4.60
CA VAL A 20 -9.46 -8.25 -5.39
C VAL A 20 -8.29 -8.62 -4.48
N GLN A 21 -7.99 -7.79 -3.48
CA GLN A 21 -6.81 -7.95 -2.63
C GLN A 21 -6.84 -9.24 -1.81
N ASN A 22 -8.01 -9.63 -1.30
CA ASN A 22 -8.15 -10.86 -0.51
C ASN A 22 -7.92 -12.15 -1.31
N ARG A 23 -7.75 -12.07 -2.63
CA ARG A 23 -7.37 -13.22 -3.48
C ARG A 23 -5.86 -13.39 -3.58
N LEU A 24 -5.07 -12.36 -3.23
CA LEU A 24 -3.62 -12.31 -3.35
C LEU A 24 -2.96 -12.71 -2.02
N PHE A 25 -3.25 -13.92 -1.53
CA PHE A 25 -2.74 -14.40 -0.24
C PHE A 25 -2.19 -15.83 -0.33
N LYS A 26 -1.41 -16.23 0.68
CA LYS A 26 -0.90 -17.61 0.80
C LYS A 26 -1.96 -18.54 1.36
N ASN A 27 -2.05 -19.75 0.81
CA ASN A 27 -2.91 -20.81 1.34
C ASN A 27 -2.12 -22.13 1.45
N LYS A 28 -2.80 -23.24 1.79
CA LYS A 28 -2.15 -24.55 1.96
C LYS A 28 -1.55 -25.11 0.66
N ASN A 29 -2.01 -24.63 -0.50
CA ASN A 29 -1.63 -25.14 -1.81
C ASN A 29 -0.52 -24.32 -2.47
N GLY A 30 -0.20 -23.14 -1.94
CA GLY A 30 0.83 -22.26 -2.50
C GLY A 30 0.77 -20.84 -1.96
N ALA A 31 1.65 -19.99 -2.50
CA ALA A 31 1.73 -18.59 -2.12
C ALA A 31 1.78 -17.68 -3.35
N ILE A 32 1.18 -16.50 -3.22
CA ILE A 32 1.28 -15.41 -4.19
C ILE A 32 2.00 -14.26 -3.50
N THR A 33 3.11 -13.81 -4.09
CA THR A 33 3.78 -12.56 -3.70
C THR A 33 3.46 -11.52 -4.75
N SER A 34 2.74 -10.47 -4.37
CA SER A 34 2.31 -9.42 -5.31
C SER A 34 3.08 -8.12 -5.09
N PHE A 35 3.53 -7.51 -6.18
CA PHE A 35 4.08 -6.16 -6.19
C PHE A 35 3.09 -5.26 -6.91
N GLN A 36 2.63 -4.21 -6.23
CA GLN A 36 1.53 -3.38 -6.71
C GLN A 36 1.97 -1.92 -6.75
N THR A 37 1.75 -1.26 -7.88
CA THR A 37 1.97 0.17 -8.00
C THR A 37 0.68 0.90 -7.64
N VAL A 38 0.73 1.71 -6.60
CA VAL A 38 -0.39 2.54 -6.15
C VAL A 38 -0.10 3.98 -6.53
N PHE A 39 -0.97 4.58 -7.34
CA PHE A 39 -0.87 5.99 -7.68
C PHE A 39 -1.61 6.82 -6.62
N LEU A 40 -0.91 7.80 -6.05
CA LEU A 40 -1.47 8.70 -5.04
C LEU A 40 -1.91 10.01 -5.70
N PRO A 41 -3.19 10.40 -5.59
CA PRO A 41 -3.63 11.73 -5.97
C PRO A 41 -2.88 12.77 -5.14
N MET A 42 -2.21 13.72 -5.80
CA MET A 42 -1.53 14.85 -5.14
C MET A 42 -0.47 14.44 -4.09
N ASP A 43 0.12 13.25 -4.20
CA ASP A 43 1.06 12.68 -3.21
C ASP A 43 0.46 12.53 -1.79
N ASP A 44 -0.87 12.48 -1.67
CA ASP A 44 -1.57 12.37 -0.39
C ASP A 44 -1.78 10.91 0.02
N LEU A 45 -1.05 10.49 1.06
CA LEU A 45 -1.19 9.15 1.67
C LEU A 45 -2.49 8.98 2.47
N SER A 46 -3.17 10.07 2.80
CA SER A 46 -4.45 10.05 3.52
C SER A 46 -5.68 9.97 2.61
N ASP A 47 -5.47 9.98 1.29
CA ASP A 47 -6.55 9.84 0.32
C ASP A 47 -7.31 8.50 0.53
N PRO A 48 -8.65 8.51 0.47
CA PRO A 48 -9.47 7.31 0.68
C PRO A 48 -9.09 6.13 -0.22
N SER A 49 -8.63 6.35 -1.45
CA SER A 49 -8.20 5.27 -2.36
C SER A 49 -6.88 4.64 -1.92
N ALA A 50 -5.95 5.44 -1.40
CA ALA A 50 -4.68 4.97 -0.86
C ALA A 50 -4.90 4.15 0.40
N VAL A 51 -5.69 4.69 1.34
CA VAL A 51 -6.04 4.03 2.61
C VAL A 51 -6.75 2.69 2.35
N ALA A 52 -7.69 2.64 1.41
CA ALA A 52 -8.39 1.41 1.07
C ALA A 52 -7.44 0.30 0.59
N VAL A 53 -6.38 0.63 -0.14
CA VAL A 53 -5.39 -0.35 -0.61
C VAL A 53 -4.40 -0.71 0.49
N PHE A 54 -3.86 0.27 1.21
CA PHE A 54 -2.80 0.04 2.21
C PHE A 54 -3.23 -0.89 3.35
N ASN A 55 -4.51 -0.88 3.71
CA ASN A 55 -5.05 -1.79 4.72
C ASN A 55 -4.93 -3.28 4.35
N HIS A 56 -4.68 -3.61 3.08
CA HIS A 56 -4.50 -4.98 2.61
C HIS A 56 -3.03 -5.37 2.37
N LEU A 57 -2.08 -4.43 2.42
CA LEU A 57 -0.68 -4.71 2.10
C LEU A 57 0.11 -5.10 3.35
N ASP A 58 1.00 -6.10 3.20
CA ASP A 58 1.94 -6.50 4.26
C ASP A 58 3.09 -5.50 4.46
N GLY A 59 3.25 -4.57 3.54
CA GLY A 59 4.21 -3.48 3.58
C GLY A 59 4.04 -2.54 2.40
N ASN A 60 4.57 -1.32 2.53
CA ASN A 60 4.56 -0.31 1.50
C ASN A 60 5.96 0.27 1.32
N LEU A 61 6.27 0.64 0.08
CA LEU A 61 7.49 1.35 -0.28
C LEU A 61 7.07 2.67 -0.91
N VAL A 62 7.26 3.77 -0.19
CA VAL A 62 6.87 5.10 -0.63
C VAL A 62 7.99 5.69 -1.48
N LEU A 63 7.67 6.04 -2.72
CA LEU A 63 8.57 6.79 -3.60
C LEU A 63 8.31 8.28 -3.42
N SER A 64 9.34 9.02 -3.00
CA SER A 64 9.22 10.45 -2.69
C SER A 64 9.89 11.32 -3.75
N ARG A 65 9.19 12.39 -4.15
CA ARG A 65 9.75 13.41 -5.05
C ARG A 65 10.96 14.11 -4.43
N ASP A 66 10.97 14.28 -3.11
CA ASP A 66 12.08 14.93 -2.40
C ASP A 66 13.36 14.10 -2.46
N GLN A 67 13.25 12.77 -2.36
CA GLN A 67 14.41 11.87 -2.51
C GLN A 67 14.93 11.90 -3.95
N ALA A 68 14.02 11.89 -4.93
CA ALA A 68 14.39 12.02 -6.34
C ALA A 68 15.07 13.38 -6.64
N ALA A 69 14.57 14.48 -6.05
CA ALA A 69 15.14 15.82 -6.20
C ALA A 69 16.56 15.95 -5.61
N LYS A 70 16.89 15.14 -4.59
CA LYS A 70 18.24 15.01 -4.04
C LYS A 70 19.18 14.14 -4.90
N GLY A 71 18.67 13.54 -5.98
CA GLY A 71 19.43 12.61 -6.83
C GLY A 71 19.60 11.22 -6.22
N ILE A 72 18.85 10.89 -5.16
CA ILE A 72 18.93 9.57 -4.51
C ILE A 72 18.06 8.58 -5.27
N LEU A 73 18.69 7.52 -5.78
CA LEU A 73 18.03 6.44 -6.51
C LEU A 73 18.40 5.08 -5.93
N PRO A 74 17.43 4.17 -5.75
CA PRO A 74 15.98 4.38 -5.91
C PRO A 74 15.41 5.38 -4.89
N ALA A 75 14.43 6.18 -5.30
CA ALA A 75 13.89 7.32 -4.54
C ALA A 75 12.93 6.90 -3.40
N PHE A 76 13.29 5.86 -2.66
CA PHE A 76 12.51 5.37 -1.53
C PHE A 76 12.65 6.31 -0.33
N ASP A 77 11.53 6.59 0.32
CA ASP A 77 11.51 7.25 1.61
C ASP A 77 11.50 6.20 2.74
N PRO A 78 12.61 6.00 3.46
CA PRO A 78 12.69 4.97 4.49
C PRO A 78 11.87 5.30 5.75
N LEU A 79 11.47 6.56 5.93
CA LEU A 79 10.66 6.97 7.09
C LEU A 79 9.17 6.83 6.80
N ALA A 80 8.77 7.04 5.54
CA ALA A 80 7.38 6.86 5.12
C ALA A 80 7.05 5.40 4.73
N SER A 81 8.06 4.57 4.47
CA SER A 81 7.90 3.16 4.11
C SER A 81 7.85 2.27 5.35
N SER A 82 6.99 1.24 5.34
CA SER A 82 6.87 0.29 6.45
C SER A 82 6.62 -1.15 5.97
N SER A 83 6.91 -2.12 6.83
CA SER A 83 6.56 -3.53 6.59
C SER A 83 6.31 -4.27 7.88
N ASN A 84 5.28 -5.12 7.88
CA ASN A 84 4.94 -6.01 8.99
C ASN A 84 6.03 -7.07 9.26
N SER A 85 6.93 -7.29 8.29
CA SER A 85 8.05 -8.23 8.46
C SER A 85 9.23 -7.62 9.21
N VAL A 86 9.24 -6.31 9.46
CA VAL A 86 10.29 -5.63 10.24
C VAL A 86 9.96 -5.76 11.74
N ASP A 87 10.11 -6.97 12.25
CA ASP A 87 9.92 -7.31 13.66
C ASP A 87 11.06 -8.24 14.12
N GLU A 88 11.64 -7.98 15.30
CA GLU A 88 12.76 -8.75 15.86
C GLU A 88 12.46 -10.26 15.95
N THR A 89 11.20 -10.65 16.12
CA THR A 89 10.78 -12.06 16.16
C THR A 89 10.88 -12.74 14.79
N ILE A 90 10.83 -11.98 13.70
CA ILE A 90 10.89 -12.46 12.32
C ILE A 90 12.33 -12.36 11.79
N ILE A 91 12.97 -11.21 11.95
CA ILE A 91 14.31 -10.94 11.38
C ILE A 91 15.46 -11.32 12.33
N GLY A 92 15.17 -11.57 13.61
CA GLY A 92 16.15 -11.84 14.64
C GLY A 92 16.81 -10.58 15.19
N LYS A 93 17.53 -10.72 16.32
CA LYS A 93 18.43 -9.67 16.82
C LYS A 93 19.79 -9.78 16.15
N LYS A 94 20.43 -8.62 15.97
CA LYS A 94 21.78 -8.50 15.43
C LYS A 94 22.80 -9.19 16.32
#